data_AF-A0A9D2J695-F1
#
_entry.id   AF-A0A9D2J695-F1
#
_cell.length_a   1.000
_cell.length_b   1.000
_cell.length_c   1.000
_cell.angle_alpha   90.00
_cell.angle_beta   90.00
_cell.angle_gamma   90.00
#
_symmetry.space_group_name_H-M   'P 1'
#
loop_
_entity.id
_entity.type
_entity.pdbx_description
1 polymer ?
#
loop_
_entity_poly.entity_id
_entity_poly.type
_entity_poly.pdbx_seq_one_letter_code
_entity_poly.pdbx_strand_id
1 'polypeptide(L)'
;MSLAAGGGVSASETGSSAVLVAEMTGADAVTDTADQWRIEGTDLGIMWDDGDGGVLTAFGDTFGDWSGDGGGGTDWRSSVLLRSTDTDLTDGMSFDWALEDTPGHAGEIVGSAKIPGEEHTVIPTAGIAIDGRQYLSTMSVREWGDPGQWWTNFAQLHYSDDGGQTWSSDGMPRWENDAEGNHPFQMHAFARDDGYLYAFGTPNGRFGAAHLARVAEDAVGEQGAYEYYTGTDWSADLADLEPLIGPSVAELSVHRDPETGLWLMVYLNEDIDLVLRTATTPTGPWTEPQVLASSADYPGLYGGYIHPRSASGELYFGMTLWGGYNVALMRAEYDADGQLVRPNLLADPSFERSTELGQGAWQLTGTGGIDVAIEAAKLGAHQFWLRDTQGSAEVAQTVAVRPHTTYRLTCWLRTGGASGTGELGTRPASGSGGELAVEFTDLDGWQQVSGTVDSGDTESLQVYVSTSFDGEDRWVHGDDCSLVEVTGGGAAGGGTESSGLGLAVAGGVAGAGLLAGGVLLTRRRRRG
;
A
#
# COMPACT_ATOMS: atom_id res chain seq x y z
N MET A 1 9.58 21.93 3.59
CA MET A 1 10.45 22.14 4.78
C MET A 1 10.69 20.75 5.34
N SER A 2 11.85 20.17 5.01
CA SER A 2 12.20 18.77 5.26
C SER A 2 11.87 18.35 6.69
N LEU A 3 11.27 17.17 6.86
CA LEU A 3 11.04 16.48 8.14
C LEU A 3 12.34 16.15 8.90
N ALA A 4 13.50 16.60 8.42
CA ALA A 4 14.75 16.55 9.17
C ALA A 4 14.84 17.70 10.21
N ALA A 5 14.89 17.27 11.47
CA ALA A 5 15.45 17.96 12.65
C ALA A 5 14.53 18.91 13.43
N GLY A 6 13.74 18.29 14.31
CA GLY A 6 13.04 18.94 15.42
C GLY A 6 13.00 18.14 16.73
N GLY A 7 13.93 17.19 16.95
CA GLY A 7 14.13 16.55 18.26
C GLY A 7 14.17 15.02 18.22
N GLY A 8 15.37 14.44 18.34
CA GLY A 8 15.65 13.16 19.03
C GLY A 8 14.99 11.86 18.57
N VAL A 9 14.11 11.85 17.58
CA VAL A 9 13.48 10.63 17.06
C VAL A 9 14.28 10.16 15.84
N SER A 10 14.78 8.93 15.91
CA SER A 10 15.46 8.26 14.80
C SER A 10 14.64 7.04 14.42
N ALA A 11 14.42 6.84 13.13
CA ALA A 11 13.84 5.62 12.57
C ALA A 11 14.47 4.37 13.18
N SER A 12 13.73 3.26 13.21
CA SER A 12 14.32 2.00 13.66
C SER A 12 15.47 1.54 12.72
N GLU A 13 16.46 0.88 13.31
CA GLU A 13 17.51 0.17 12.55
C GLU A 13 16.94 -1.06 11.80
N THR A 14 15.72 -1.47 12.11
CA THR A 14 15.03 -2.58 11.46
C THR A 14 14.67 -2.19 10.03
N GLY A 15 14.98 -3.08 9.07
CA GLY A 15 14.59 -2.89 7.67
C GLY A 15 13.09 -3.08 7.47
N SER A 16 12.56 -2.46 6.43
CA SER A 16 11.15 -2.58 6.04
C SER A 16 10.81 -4.00 5.60
N SER A 17 9.66 -4.50 6.06
CA SER A 17 9.08 -5.73 5.55
C SER A 17 8.27 -5.49 4.28
N ALA A 18 7.77 -4.26 4.11
CA ALA A 18 7.01 -3.85 2.94
C ALA A 18 7.90 -3.65 1.71
N VAL A 19 7.34 -3.95 0.54
CA VAL A 19 7.93 -3.69 -0.78
C VAL A 19 6.99 -2.85 -1.63
N LEU A 20 7.55 -1.98 -2.46
CA LEU A 20 6.79 -1.17 -3.41
C LEU A 20 6.17 -2.06 -4.51
N VAL A 21 4.85 -1.93 -4.69
CA VAL A 21 4.14 -2.53 -5.83
C VAL A 21 4.12 -1.57 -7.01
N ALA A 22 3.52 -0.38 -6.82
CA ALA A 22 3.40 0.70 -7.79
C ALA A 22 2.92 2.00 -7.12
N GLU A 23 3.07 3.14 -7.78
CA GLU A 23 2.36 4.36 -7.37
C GLU A 23 0.87 4.24 -7.68
N MET A 24 0.02 4.74 -6.78
CA MET A 24 -1.44 4.76 -6.93
C MET A 24 -1.92 6.06 -7.60
N THR A 25 -1.21 7.16 -7.38
CA THR A 25 -1.58 8.51 -7.86
C THR A 25 -0.41 9.21 -8.56
N GLY A 26 -0.70 10.32 -9.23
CA GLY A 26 0.26 11.08 -10.02
C GLY A 26 0.36 10.59 -11.47
N ALA A 27 1.30 11.17 -12.22
CA ALA A 27 1.49 10.89 -13.65
C ALA A 27 2.11 9.52 -13.94
N ASP A 28 2.88 8.98 -12.99
CA ASP A 28 3.62 7.73 -13.11
C ASP A 28 2.88 6.51 -12.51
N ALA A 29 1.65 6.71 -12.03
CA ALA A 29 0.78 5.63 -11.55
C ALA A 29 0.18 4.79 -12.70
N VAL A 30 -0.35 3.61 -12.37
CA VAL A 30 -1.02 2.72 -13.34
C VAL A 30 -2.13 3.45 -14.10
N THR A 31 -2.84 4.31 -13.38
CA THR A 31 -3.75 5.29 -13.93
C THR A 31 -3.12 6.66 -13.75
N ASP A 32 -2.82 7.36 -14.85
CA ASP A 32 -2.33 8.75 -14.80
C ASP A 32 -3.45 9.66 -14.24
N THR A 33 -3.46 9.83 -12.91
CA THR A 33 -4.49 10.61 -12.23
C THR A 33 -4.27 12.12 -12.42
N ALA A 34 -3.05 12.53 -12.76
CA ALA A 34 -2.71 13.91 -13.05
C ALA A 34 -3.39 14.37 -14.34
N ASP A 35 -3.27 13.59 -15.42
CA ASP A 35 -3.93 13.87 -16.70
C ASP A 35 -5.44 13.65 -16.64
N GLN A 36 -5.90 12.55 -16.03
CA GLN A 36 -7.32 12.20 -16.03
C GLN A 36 -8.18 13.08 -15.11
N TRP A 37 -7.66 13.46 -13.94
CA TRP A 37 -8.46 14.12 -12.89
C TRP A 37 -7.77 15.27 -12.16
N ARG A 38 -6.63 15.75 -12.66
CA ARG A 38 -5.86 16.84 -12.01
C ARG A 38 -5.44 16.48 -10.60
N ILE A 39 -4.93 15.27 -10.41
CA ILE A 39 -4.35 14.82 -9.14
C ILE A 39 -2.86 14.65 -9.37
N GLU A 40 -2.11 15.75 -9.20
CA GLU A 40 -0.65 15.79 -9.35
C GLU A 40 0.06 15.47 -8.03
N GLY A 41 -0.48 15.96 -6.90
CA GLY A 41 0.01 15.63 -5.56
C GLY A 41 -1.15 15.43 -4.60
N THR A 42 -1.11 14.36 -3.81
CA THR A 42 -2.16 14.00 -2.84
C THR A 42 -1.61 13.09 -1.74
N ASP A 43 -2.33 13.00 -0.64
CA ASP A 43 -1.97 12.14 0.47
C ASP A 43 -3.07 11.17 0.93
N LEU A 44 -2.69 10.30 1.86
CA LEU A 44 -3.50 9.28 2.51
C LEU A 44 -3.85 8.12 1.56
N GLY A 45 -5.14 7.90 1.29
CA GLY A 45 -5.62 6.72 0.56
C GLY A 45 -6.45 5.79 1.46
N ILE A 46 -7.45 6.35 2.15
CA ILE A 46 -8.39 5.59 2.99
C ILE A 46 -9.26 4.74 2.08
N MET A 47 -9.09 3.42 2.15
CA MET A 47 -9.75 2.47 1.25
C MET A 47 -10.84 1.66 1.95
N TRP A 48 -11.95 1.44 1.27
CA TRP A 48 -12.98 0.48 1.70
C TRP A 48 -13.69 -0.16 0.51
N ASP A 49 -14.13 -1.40 0.69
CA ASP A 49 -14.97 -2.07 -0.31
C ASP A 49 -16.34 -1.39 -0.31
N ASP A 50 -16.81 -0.97 -1.48
CA ASP A 50 -18.05 -0.21 -1.60
C ASP A 50 -19.31 -1.07 -1.53
N GLY A 51 -19.17 -2.40 -1.46
CA GLY A 51 -20.26 -3.36 -1.43
C GLY A 51 -20.94 -3.59 -2.78
N ASP A 52 -20.45 -2.98 -3.86
CA ASP A 52 -20.98 -3.11 -5.23
C ASP A 52 -19.87 -3.53 -6.23
N GLY A 53 -18.81 -4.17 -5.71
CA GLY A 53 -17.72 -4.71 -6.53
C GLY A 53 -16.59 -3.71 -6.82
N GLY A 54 -16.63 -2.51 -6.24
CA GLY A 54 -15.53 -1.55 -6.27
C GLY A 54 -14.83 -1.39 -4.92
N VAL A 55 -13.68 -0.73 -4.95
CA VAL A 55 -13.01 -0.14 -3.79
C VAL A 55 -13.06 1.36 -3.95
N LEU A 56 -13.62 2.06 -2.97
CA LEU A 56 -13.54 3.51 -2.88
C LEU A 56 -12.29 3.89 -2.09
N THR A 57 -11.58 4.90 -2.60
CA THR A 57 -10.36 5.43 -1.99
C THR A 57 -10.52 6.94 -1.81
N ALA A 58 -10.58 7.38 -0.55
CA ALA A 58 -10.59 8.79 -0.20
C ALA A 58 -9.16 9.26 0.10
N PHE A 59 -8.73 10.30 -0.62
CA PHE A 59 -7.45 10.95 -0.41
C PHE A 59 -7.65 12.28 0.33
N GLY A 60 -6.59 12.75 1.00
CA GLY A 60 -6.61 14.02 1.75
C GLY A 60 -6.35 15.22 0.85
N ASP A 61 -5.55 16.17 1.33
CA ASP A 61 -5.29 17.42 0.61
C ASP A 61 -4.72 17.11 -0.78
N THR A 62 -5.37 17.57 -1.83
CA THR A 62 -5.09 17.18 -3.22
C THR A 62 -4.87 18.41 -4.09
N PHE A 63 -3.78 18.46 -4.85
CA PHE A 63 -3.37 19.59 -5.68
C PHE A 63 -3.30 19.20 -7.17
N GLY A 64 -3.91 20.03 -8.02
CA GLY A 64 -3.86 19.85 -9.48
C GLY A 64 -2.70 20.58 -10.17
N ASP A 65 -2.02 21.47 -9.44
CA ASP A 65 -0.74 22.10 -9.82
C ASP A 65 0.14 22.07 -8.57
N TRP A 66 0.85 20.96 -8.38
CA TRP A 66 1.59 20.65 -7.16
C TRP A 66 2.90 21.44 -7.07
N SER A 67 3.25 21.87 -5.84
CA SER A 67 4.39 22.78 -5.63
C SER A 67 5.78 22.10 -5.63
N GLY A 68 5.86 20.77 -5.64
CA GLY A 68 7.11 20.01 -5.77
C GLY A 68 7.74 19.48 -4.47
N ASP A 69 7.24 19.84 -3.28
CA ASP A 69 7.64 19.25 -1.99
C ASP A 69 6.50 19.37 -0.96
N GLY A 70 6.03 18.24 -0.41
CA GLY A 70 5.01 18.25 0.62
C GLY A 70 3.62 18.71 0.17
N GLY A 71 2.74 18.92 1.13
CA GLY A 71 1.38 19.43 0.88
C GLY A 71 1.39 20.90 0.49
N GLY A 72 1.13 21.20 -0.78
CA GLY A 72 1.00 22.57 -1.28
C GLY A 72 0.93 22.66 -2.79
N GLY A 73 0.33 23.73 -3.30
CA GLY A 73 0.11 23.95 -4.72
C GLY A 73 -1.08 24.86 -4.98
N THR A 74 -1.54 24.90 -6.22
CA THR A 74 -2.84 25.46 -6.58
C THR A 74 -3.81 24.35 -6.98
N ASP A 75 -5.06 24.71 -7.27
CA ASP A 75 -6.13 23.74 -7.55
C ASP A 75 -6.33 22.74 -6.38
N TRP A 76 -6.49 23.31 -5.18
CA TRP A 76 -6.55 22.56 -3.93
C TRP A 76 -7.97 22.10 -3.58
N ARG A 77 -8.13 20.80 -3.36
CA ARG A 77 -9.32 20.17 -2.76
C ARG A 77 -8.91 19.52 -1.43
N SER A 78 -9.72 19.65 -0.38
CA SER A 78 -9.39 19.04 0.93
C SER A 78 -9.36 17.52 0.88
N SER A 79 -10.14 16.96 -0.04
CA SER A 79 -10.24 15.52 -0.25
C SER A 79 -10.81 15.21 -1.61
N VAL A 80 -10.38 14.10 -2.21
CA VAL A 80 -10.94 13.57 -3.44
C VAL A 80 -11.27 12.09 -3.28
N LEU A 81 -12.21 11.60 -4.08
CA LEU A 81 -12.67 10.21 -4.04
C LEU A 81 -12.47 9.55 -5.40
N LEU A 82 -11.76 8.43 -5.42
CA LEU A 82 -11.62 7.57 -6.59
C LEU A 82 -12.20 6.19 -6.32
N ARG A 83 -12.56 5.49 -7.39
CA ARG A 83 -12.99 4.09 -7.36
C ARG A 83 -12.09 3.25 -8.25
N SER A 84 -11.76 2.07 -7.75
CA SER A 84 -11.13 0.99 -8.49
C SER A 84 -12.04 -0.23 -8.55
N THR A 85 -12.23 -0.79 -9.74
CA THR A 85 -12.76 -2.15 -9.92
C THR A 85 -11.67 -3.19 -10.15
N ASP A 86 -10.41 -2.78 -10.00
CA ASP A 86 -9.25 -3.65 -10.13
C ASP A 86 -9.27 -4.75 -9.06
N THR A 87 -8.77 -5.91 -9.44
CA THR A 87 -8.74 -7.10 -8.58
C THR A 87 -7.36 -7.75 -8.55
N ASP A 88 -6.45 -7.37 -9.45
CA ASP A 88 -5.07 -7.79 -9.38
C ASP A 88 -4.26 -6.66 -8.75
N LEU A 89 -3.81 -6.89 -7.51
CA LEU A 89 -2.97 -5.92 -6.80
C LEU A 89 -1.48 -6.19 -7.02
N THR A 90 -1.12 -7.23 -7.77
CA THR A 90 0.28 -7.65 -7.94
C THR A 90 1.03 -6.79 -8.94
N ASP A 91 0.32 -6.07 -9.82
CA ASP A 91 0.86 -5.15 -10.83
C ASP A 91 0.45 -3.68 -10.61
N GLY A 92 -0.11 -3.38 -9.44
CA GLY A 92 -0.52 -2.03 -9.00
C GLY A 92 -2.01 -1.96 -8.72
N MET A 93 -2.56 -0.75 -8.72
CA MET A 93 -4.01 -0.54 -8.58
C MET A 93 -4.43 0.55 -9.55
N SER A 94 -5.32 0.22 -10.48
CA SER A 94 -5.91 1.19 -11.41
C SER A 94 -7.16 1.84 -10.85
N PHE A 95 -7.44 3.08 -11.25
CA PHE A 95 -8.69 3.78 -10.96
C PHE A 95 -9.50 3.94 -12.25
N ASP A 96 -10.80 3.69 -12.19
CA ASP A 96 -11.70 3.75 -13.36
C ASP A 96 -12.80 4.81 -13.23
N TRP A 97 -12.87 5.47 -12.07
CA TRP A 97 -13.82 6.52 -11.79
C TRP A 97 -13.33 7.45 -10.69
N ALA A 98 -13.71 8.73 -10.76
CA ALA A 98 -13.56 9.70 -9.68
C ALA A 98 -14.87 10.46 -9.46
N LEU A 99 -15.07 10.94 -8.23
CA LEU A 99 -16.06 11.98 -7.95
C LEU A 99 -15.58 13.26 -8.66
N GLU A 100 -16.33 13.76 -9.64
CA GLU A 100 -15.94 14.91 -10.46
C GLU A 100 -16.88 16.11 -10.20
N ASP A 101 -16.30 17.31 -10.05
CA ASP A 101 -17.09 18.56 -10.07
C ASP A 101 -17.36 19.05 -11.50
N THR A 102 -16.45 18.71 -12.41
CA THR A 102 -16.46 19.00 -13.84
C THR A 102 -15.74 17.87 -14.58
N PRO A 103 -16.10 17.58 -15.84
CA PRO A 103 -15.51 16.47 -16.58
C PRO A 103 -13.98 16.47 -16.60
N GLY A 104 -13.35 15.42 -16.08
CA GLY A 104 -11.89 15.26 -16.02
C GLY A 104 -11.20 16.07 -14.92
N HIS A 105 -11.92 16.42 -13.86
CA HIS A 105 -11.37 17.07 -12.67
C HIS A 105 -12.04 16.51 -11.42
N ALA A 106 -11.25 15.88 -10.54
CA ALA A 106 -11.76 15.33 -9.30
C ALA A 106 -12.28 16.47 -8.40
N GLY A 107 -13.51 16.34 -7.93
CA GLY A 107 -14.18 17.27 -7.04
C GLY A 107 -13.93 16.95 -5.57
N GLU A 108 -14.14 17.97 -4.73
CA GLU A 108 -14.00 17.84 -3.28
C GLU A 108 -15.15 17.03 -2.67
N ILE A 109 -14.87 16.03 -1.83
CA ILE A 109 -15.91 15.18 -1.21
C ILE A 109 -16.80 16.01 -0.29
N VAL A 110 -16.15 16.73 0.65
CA VAL A 110 -16.78 17.63 1.62
C VAL A 110 -15.97 18.92 1.60
N GLY A 111 -16.63 20.02 1.24
CA GLY A 111 -16.00 21.34 1.18
C GLY A 111 -15.52 21.81 2.56
N SER A 112 -14.41 22.55 2.58
CA SER A 112 -13.94 23.26 3.78
C SER A 112 -13.97 24.78 3.61
N ALA A 113 -13.90 25.52 4.73
CA ALA A 113 -13.84 26.98 4.68
C ALA A 113 -12.55 27.52 4.02
N LYS A 114 -11.46 26.72 4.03
CA LYS A 114 -10.13 27.09 3.53
C LYS A 114 -9.54 28.32 4.25
N ILE A 115 -9.86 28.49 5.54
CA ILE A 115 -9.44 29.63 6.37
C ILE A 115 -8.63 29.10 7.56
N PRO A 116 -7.30 29.33 7.60
CA PRO A 116 -6.47 28.97 8.75
C PRO A 116 -7.00 29.58 10.06
N GLY A 117 -7.10 28.77 11.11
CA GLY A 117 -7.62 29.17 12.41
C GLY A 117 -9.14 29.13 12.55
N GLU A 118 -9.89 28.94 11.46
CA GLU A 118 -11.33 28.69 11.45
C GLU A 118 -11.60 27.25 11.04
N GLU A 119 -11.32 26.91 9.79
CA GLU A 119 -11.34 25.55 9.24
C GLU A 119 -10.43 25.58 8.02
N HIS A 120 -9.21 25.08 8.21
CA HIS A 120 -8.18 25.06 7.19
C HIS A 120 -8.48 24.02 6.11
N THR A 121 -8.84 22.80 6.52
CA THR A 121 -9.13 21.69 5.63
C THR A 121 -10.04 20.65 6.29
N VAL A 122 -10.71 19.82 5.51
CA VAL A 122 -11.53 18.68 5.96
C VAL A 122 -10.95 17.41 5.37
N ILE A 123 -10.35 16.58 6.22
CA ILE A 123 -9.55 15.42 5.82
C ILE A 123 -10.29 14.11 6.13
N PRO A 124 -10.41 13.16 5.19
CA PRO A 124 -10.96 11.83 5.45
C PRO A 124 -10.05 11.04 6.40
N THR A 125 -10.66 10.22 7.25
CA THR A 125 -9.95 9.41 8.26
C THR A 125 -10.34 7.94 8.20
N ALA A 126 -11.60 7.64 7.90
CA ALA A 126 -12.09 6.27 7.72
C ALA A 126 -13.28 6.23 6.77
N GLY A 127 -13.45 5.12 6.04
CA GLY A 127 -14.61 4.84 5.23
C GLY A 127 -15.09 3.41 5.42
N ILE A 128 -16.39 3.16 5.27
CA ILE A 128 -16.96 1.80 5.36
C ILE A 128 -18.32 1.74 4.63
N ALA A 129 -18.63 0.62 4.00
CA ALA A 129 -19.97 0.33 3.46
C ALA A 129 -20.77 -0.56 4.43
N ILE A 130 -22.02 -0.18 4.73
CA ILE A 130 -22.97 -0.95 5.54
C ILE A 130 -24.33 -0.91 4.84
N ASP A 131 -24.90 -2.08 4.53
CA ASP A 131 -26.20 -2.22 3.86
C ASP A 131 -26.37 -1.36 2.59
N GLY A 132 -25.29 -1.21 1.81
CA GLY A 132 -25.24 -0.45 0.56
C GLY A 132 -25.05 1.06 0.72
N ARG A 133 -25.10 1.59 1.96
CA ARG A 133 -24.75 2.98 2.28
C ARG A 133 -23.25 3.10 2.53
N GLN A 134 -22.63 4.11 1.95
CA GLN A 134 -21.25 4.47 2.24
C GLN A 134 -21.22 5.43 3.43
N TYR A 135 -20.33 5.20 4.38
CA TYR A 135 -20.05 6.10 5.49
C TYR A 135 -18.60 6.58 5.40
N LEU A 136 -18.38 7.88 5.65
CA LEU A 136 -17.07 8.51 5.65
C LEU A 136 -16.92 9.34 6.94
N SER A 137 -15.84 9.11 7.67
CA SER A 137 -15.42 9.97 8.77
C SER A 137 -14.43 11.00 8.27
N THR A 138 -14.66 12.26 8.61
CA THR A 138 -13.73 13.36 8.32
C THR A 138 -13.34 14.10 9.60
N MET A 139 -12.11 14.59 9.65
CA MET A 139 -11.67 15.57 10.64
C MET A 139 -11.71 16.99 10.06
N SER A 140 -12.30 17.94 10.79
CA SER A 140 -12.21 19.38 10.48
C SER A 140 -10.92 19.93 11.10
N VAL A 141 -9.88 20.14 10.31
CA VAL A 141 -8.61 20.71 10.77
C VAL A 141 -8.74 22.23 10.88
N ARG A 142 -8.54 22.79 12.08
CA ARG A 142 -8.54 24.23 12.33
C ARG A 142 -7.22 24.87 11.89
N GLU A 143 -6.10 24.28 12.30
CA GLU A 143 -4.76 24.79 12.01
C GLU A 143 -3.68 23.70 12.14
N TRP A 144 -2.64 23.82 11.31
CA TRP A 144 -1.43 23.00 11.38
C TRP A 144 -0.42 23.60 12.36
N GLY A 145 0.26 22.75 13.14
CA GLY A 145 1.31 23.12 14.09
C GLY A 145 2.70 22.69 13.64
N ASP A 146 3.57 22.44 14.61
CA ASP A 146 4.85 21.77 14.38
C ASP A 146 4.62 20.36 13.78
N PRO A 147 5.60 19.75 13.11
CA PRO A 147 5.46 18.42 12.51
C PRO A 147 4.82 17.40 13.45
N GLY A 148 3.76 16.74 12.97
CA GLY A 148 2.95 15.80 13.75
C GLY A 148 1.90 16.42 14.68
N GLN A 149 1.77 17.74 14.71
CA GLN A 149 0.76 18.46 15.49
C GLN A 149 -0.21 19.21 14.58
N TRP A 150 -1.50 19.07 14.85
CA TRP A 150 -2.57 19.89 14.30
C TRP A 150 -3.73 19.92 15.27
N TRP A 151 -4.58 20.93 15.18
CA TRP A 151 -5.77 21.05 16.01
C TRP A 151 -7.00 20.91 15.14
N THR A 152 -7.96 20.10 15.59
CA THR A 152 -9.25 19.92 14.91
C THR A 152 -10.35 20.67 15.66
N ASN A 153 -11.40 21.09 14.93
CA ASN A 153 -12.64 21.56 15.55
C ASN A 153 -13.50 20.38 16.02
N PHE A 154 -13.63 19.36 15.16
CA PHE A 154 -14.46 18.19 15.39
C PHE A 154 -14.11 17.08 14.37
N ALA A 155 -14.56 15.86 14.66
CA ALA A 155 -14.76 14.82 13.65
C ALA A 155 -16.26 14.66 13.35
N GLN A 156 -16.60 14.29 12.12
CA GLN A 156 -17.98 14.17 11.65
C GLN A 156 -18.12 12.97 10.72
N LEU A 157 -19.18 12.19 10.91
CA LEU A 157 -19.61 11.20 9.92
C LEU A 157 -20.44 11.85 8.82
N HIS A 158 -20.26 11.36 7.61
CA HIS A 158 -21.05 11.65 6.42
C HIS A 158 -21.51 10.33 5.82
N TYR A 159 -22.62 10.36 5.08
CA TYR A 159 -23.10 9.21 4.34
C TYR A 159 -23.37 9.54 2.88
N SER A 160 -23.30 8.51 2.03
CA SER A 160 -23.70 8.52 0.63
C SER A 160 -24.59 7.31 0.31
N ASP A 161 -25.72 7.57 -0.35
CA ASP A 161 -26.70 6.55 -0.77
C ASP A 161 -26.67 6.30 -2.29
N ASP A 162 -25.75 6.92 -3.01
CA ASP A 162 -25.67 6.91 -4.48
C ASP A 162 -24.27 6.52 -4.99
N GLY A 163 -23.58 5.66 -4.22
CA GLY A 163 -22.28 5.11 -4.58
C GLY A 163 -21.15 6.12 -4.50
N GLY A 164 -21.23 7.10 -3.59
CA GLY A 164 -20.19 8.10 -3.35
C GLY A 164 -20.33 9.37 -4.18
N GLN A 165 -21.45 9.57 -4.90
CA GLN A 165 -21.68 10.74 -5.76
C GLN A 165 -22.11 11.98 -4.96
N THR A 166 -22.90 11.79 -3.91
CA THR A 166 -23.31 12.86 -2.99
C THR A 166 -23.12 12.44 -1.54
N TRP A 167 -22.70 13.40 -0.71
CA TRP A 167 -22.37 13.18 0.71
C TRP A 167 -23.16 14.14 1.60
N SER A 168 -23.71 13.62 2.69
CA SER A 168 -24.50 14.38 3.67
C SER A 168 -24.07 14.04 5.09
N SER A 169 -24.02 15.06 5.95
CA SER A 169 -23.84 14.91 7.40
C SER A 169 -25.15 15.02 8.19
N ASP A 170 -26.29 15.14 7.52
CA ASP A 170 -27.58 15.33 8.20
C ASP A 170 -27.90 14.16 9.13
N GLY A 171 -28.11 14.48 10.40
CA GLY A 171 -28.37 13.51 11.46
C GLY A 171 -27.19 12.59 11.81
N MET A 172 -25.99 12.82 11.29
CA MET A 172 -24.83 11.96 11.54
C MET A 172 -24.03 12.33 12.80
N PRO A 173 -23.39 11.33 13.45
CA PRO A 173 -22.50 11.54 14.60
C PRO A 173 -21.41 12.59 14.39
N ARG A 174 -21.17 13.38 15.43
CA ARG A 174 -20.16 14.44 15.48
C ARG A 174 -19.49 14.46 16.85
N TRP A 175 -18.16 14.42 16.85
CA TRP A 175 -17.34 14.51 18.05
C TRP A 175 -16.66 15.88 18.08
N GLU A 176 -17.23 16.81 18.83
CA GLU A 176 -16.61 18.12 19.08
C GLU A 176 -15.29 17.93 19.82
N ASN A 177 -14.26 18.64 19.38
CA ASN A 177 -13.01 18.65 20.09
C ASN A 177 -13.08 19.62 21.28
N ASP A 178 -12.30 19.34 22.32
CA ASP A 178 -12.17 20.23 23.46
C ASP A 178 -11.15 21.35 23.19
N ALA A 179 -11.06 22.31 24.11
CA ALA A 179 -10.13 23.44 23.97
C ALA A 179 -8.66 23.01 24.03
N GLU A 180 -8.40 21.86 24.68
CA GLU A 180 -7.09 21.26 24.83
C GLU A 180 -6.68 20.38 23.65
N GLY A 181 -7.60 20.04 22.74
CA GLY A 181 -7.36 19.19 21.57
C GLY A 181 -7.25 17.69 21.90
N ASN A 182 -7.90 17.21 22.95
CA ASN A 182 -7.68 15.87 23.50
C ASN A 182 -8.85 14.90 23.31
N HIS A 183 -9.92 15.26 22.59
CA HIS A 183 -11.03 14.34 22.39
C HIS A 183 -10.55 13.06 21.67
N PRO A 184 -10.82 11.85 22.17
CA PRO A 184 -10.19 10.61 21.70
C PRO A 184 -10.70 10.05 20.36
N PHE A 185 -11.52 10.81 19.65
CA PHE A 185 -12.26 10.39 18.44
C PHE A 185 -12.26 11.52 17.41
N GLN A 186 -11.10 12.14 17.19
CA GLN A 186 -10.89 13.15 16.16
C GLN A 186 -10.41 12.55 14.84
N MET A 187 -9.78 11.38 14.88
CA MET A 187 -9.53 10.55 13.71
C MET A 187 -10.02 9.14 13.99
N HIS A 188 -10.51 8.47 12.95
CA HIS A 188 -11.10 7.15 13.07
C HIS A 188 -10.39 6.12 12.20
N ALA A 189 -10.51 4.85 12.59
CA ALA A 189 -10.43 3.70 11.70
C ALA A 189 -11.67 2.81 11.91
N PHE A 190 -12.20 2.24 10.84
CA PHE A 190 -13.41 1.42 10.87
C PHE A 190 -13.14 -0.02 10.50
N ALA A 191 -13.74 -0.93 11.26
CA ALA A 191 -13.79 -2.35 10.95
C ALA A 191 -15.12 -2.93 11.45
N ARG A 192 -15.62 -3.96 10.75
CA ARG A 192 -16.91 -4.58 11.04
C ARG A 192 -16.72 -6.02 11.44
N ASP A 193 -17.43 -6.44 12.48
CA ASP A 193 -17.52 -7.85 12.86
C ASP A 193 -18.74 -8.08 13.76
N ASP A 194 -19.35 -9.26 13.63
CA ASP A 194 -20.45 -9.73 14.50
C ASP A 194 -21.61 -8.72 14.69
N GLY A 195 -22.00 -8.02 13.61
CA GLY A 195 -23.11 -7.06 13.62
C GLY A 195 -22.80 -5.70 14.27
N TYR A 196 -21.54 -5.44 14.58
CA TYR A 196 -21.05 -4.16 15.08
C TYR A 196 -20.09 -3.50 14.09
N LEU A 197 -20.21 -2.17 14.00
CA LEU A 197 -19.12 -1.31 13.56
C LEU A 197 -18.23 -1.00 14.76
N TYR A 198 -16.94 -1.30 14.66
CA TYR A 198 -15.92 -0.87 15.59
C TYR A 198 -15.26 0.41 15.06
N ALA A 199 -15.27 1.45 15.89
CA ALA A 199 -14.63 2.73 15.63
C ALA A 199 -13.42 2.87 16.55
N PHE A 200 -12.23 2.69 15.98
CA PHE A 200 -10.99 2.98 16.68
C PHE A 200 -10.72 4.48 16.54
N GLY A 201 -10.39 5.16 17.63
CA GLY A 201 -10.28 6.61 17.67
C GLY A 201 -8.94 7.08 18.22
N THR A 202 -8.43 8.19 17.68
CA THR A 202 -7.32 8.94 18.27
C THR A 202 -7.70 10.43 18.45
N PRO A 203 -7.02 11.15 19.35
CA PRO A 203 -6.98 12.61 19.34
C PRO A 203 -6.41 13.19 18.04
N ASN A 204 -6.43 14.52 17.91
CA ASN A 204 -5.73 15.19 16.83
C ASN A 204 -4.20 15.04 16.97
N GLY A 205 -3.47 15.13 15.86
CA GLY A 205 -2.02 14.96 15.87
C GLY A 205 -1.59 13.50 15.94
N ARG A 206 -0.27 13.29 16.04
CA ARG A 206 0.35 11.95 15.98
C ARG A 206 0.65 11.32 17.33
N PHE A 207 0.48 12.05 18.42
CA PHE A 207 1.05 11.71 19.73
C PHE A 207 0.03 11.14 20.73
N GLY A 208 -1.22 10.98 20.31
CA GLY A 208 -2.31 10.46 21.12
C GLY A 208 -2.31 8.94 21.26
N ALA A 209 -3.07 8.44 22.22
CA ALA A 209 -3.38 7.02 22.38
C ALA A 209 -4.56 6.61 21.49
N ALA A 210 -4.63 5.33 21.13
CA ALA A 210 -5.80 4.78 20.44
C ALA A 210 -6.84 4.28 21.44
N HIS A 211 -8.10 4.53 21.13
CA HIS A 211 -9.27 4.15 21.90
C HIS A 211 -10.24 3.36 21.03
N LEU A 212 -11.24 2.73 21.65
CA LEU A 212 -12.21 1.90 20.94
C LEU A 212 -13.63 2.22 21.36
N ALA A 213 -14.49 2.41 20.37
CA ALA A 213 -15.93 2.40 20.50
C ALA A 213 -16.54 1.34 19.57
N ARG A 214 -17.77 0.94 19.85
CA ARG A 214 -18.58 0.13 18.94
C ARG A 214 -20.00 0.67 18.86
N VAL A 215 -20.69 0.35 17.77
CA VAL A 215 -22.11 0.62 17.56
C VAL A 215 -22.72 -0.49 16.73
N ALA A 216 -23.99 -0.83 16.95
CA ALA A 216 -24.68 -1.77 16.09
C ALA A 216 -24.73 -1.22 14.64
N GLU A 217 -24.59 -2.09 13.64
CA GLU A 217 -24.54 -1.67 12.23
C GLU A 217 -25.79 -0.88 11.78
N ASP A 218 -26.96 -1.17 12.37
CA ASP A 218 -28.23 -0.46 12.09
C ASP A 218 -28.38 0.88 12.85
N ALA A 219 -27.45 1.19 13.75
CA ALA A 219 -27.47 2.38 14.61
C ALA A 219 -26.27 3.31 14.39
N VAL A 220 -25.49 3.14 13.31
CA VAL A 220 -24.29 3.97 13.00
C VAL A 220 -24.60 5.46 12.95
N GLY A 221 -25.82 5.84 12.54
CA GLY A 221 -26.24 7.25 12.53
C GLY A 221 -26.58 7.82 13.91
N GLU A 222 -26.61 7.02 14.97
CA GLU A 222 -27.10 7.41 16.28
C GLU A 222 -25.94 7.63 17.27
N GLN A 223 -25.49 8.88 17.46
CA GLN A 223 -24.38 9.23 18.37
C GLN A 223 -24.52 8.61 19.77
N GLY A 224 -25.75 8.57 20.31
CA GLY A 224 -26.03 8.03 21.64
C GLY A 224 -26.03 6.50 21.75
N ALA A 225 -25.91 5.79 20.62
CA ALA A 225 -25.85 4.32 20.58
C ALA A 225 -24.42 3.77 20.67
N TYR A 226 -23.41 4.64 20.58
CA TYR A 226 -22.01 4.23 20.68
C TYR A 226 -21.67 3.84 22.13
N GLU A 227 -21.05 2.66 22.27
CA GLU A 227 -20.49 2.18 23.52
C GLU A 227 -18.95 2.25 23.46
N TYR A 228 -18.34 2.68 24.54
CA TYR A 228 -16.91 2.94 24.70
C TYR A 228 -16.25 1.82 25.50
N TYR A 229 -15.07 1.38 25.06
CA TYR A 229 -14.34 0.31 25.73
C TYR A 229 -13.66 0.84 27.01
N THR A 230 -13.93 0.18 28.13
CA THR A 230 -13.44 0.53 29.47
C THR A 230 -12.16 -0.22 29.87
N GLY A 231 -11.50 -0.88 28.89
CA GLY A 231 -10.38 -1.78 29.14
C GLY A 231 -10.78 -3.19 29.58
N THR A 232 -12.04 -3.40 30.00
CA THR A 232 -12.56 -4.74 30.38
C THR A 232 -14.01 -5.01 29.96
N ASP A 233 -14.82 -3.97 29.76
CA ASP A 233 -16.23 -4.04 29.35
C ASP A 233 -16.62 -2.81 28.50
N TRP A 234 -17.89 -2.65 28.16
CA TRP A 234 -18.43 -1.55 27.38
C TRP A 234 -19.29 -0.61 28.24
N SER A 235 -19.17 0.70 28.05
CA SER A 235 -19.96 1.74 28.73
C SER A 235 -20.54 2.73 27.74
N ALA A 236 -21.72 3.27 28.01
CA ALA A 236 -22.28 4.39 27.24
C ALA A 236 -21.69 5.76 27.67
N ASP A 237 -20.94 5.80 28.78
CA ASP A 237 -20.31 7.02 29.27
C ASP A 237 -18.86 7.13 28.75
N LEU A 238 -18.60 8.19 27.99
CA LEU A 238 -17.25 8.48 27.47
C LEU A 238 -16.23 8.67 28.59
N ALA A 239 -16.67 9.06 29.80
CA ALA A 239 -15.77 9.23 30.95
C ALA A 239 -15.15 7.92 31.45
N ASP A 240 -15.71 6.76 31.08
CA ASP A 240 -15.19 5.44 31.44
C ASP A 240 -14.20 4.88 30.39
N LEU A 241 -13.92 5.64 29.33
CA LEU A 241 -13.06 5.21 28.23
C LEU A 241 -11.61 5.03 28.72
N GLU A 242 -11.01 3.89 28.37
CA GLU A 242 -9.60 3.60 28.64
C GLU A 242 -8.82 3.42 27.32
N PRO A 243 -7.51 3.74 27.30
CA PRO A 243 -6.67 3.49 26.13
C PRO A 243 -6.63 2.01 25.75
N LEU A 244 -6.85 1.73 24.46
CA LEU A 244 -6.66 0.40 23.88
C LEU A 244 -5.17 0.15 23.58
N ILE A 245 -4.52 1.14 22.97
CA ILE A 245 -3.07 1.17 22.69
C ILE A 245 -2.52 2.46 23.31
N GLY A 246 -1.33 2.38 23.90
CA GLY A 246 -0.63 3.54 24.47
C GLY A 246 -0.34 4.64 23.43
N PRO A 247 0.10 5.81 23.88
CA PRO A 247 0.32 6.96 23.01
C PRO A 247 1.39 6.75 21.93
N SER A 248 1.27 7.64 20.94
CA SER A 248 1.90 7.67 19.62
C SER A 248 1.27 6.72 18.62
N VAL A 249 -0.06 6.84 18.45
CA VAL A 249 -0.81 6.21 17.37
C VAL A 249 -1.37 7.29 16.45
N ALA A 250 -0.98 7.25 15.18
CA ALA A 250 -1.47 8.19 14.17
C ALA A 250 -1.92 7.47 12.88
N GLU A 251 -2.85 8.10 12.16
CA GLU A 251 -3.26 7.68 10.79
C GLU A 251 -3.61 6.18 10.71
N LEU A 252 -4.35 5.73 11.72
CA LEU A 252 -4.70 4.34 11.98
C LEU A 252 -5.52 3.71 10.85
N SER A 253 -5.24 2.44 10.55
CA SER A 253 -6.06 1.57 9.73
C SER A 253 -6.24 0.20 10.39
N VAL A 254 -7.45 -0.35 10.34
CA VAL A 254 -7.77 -1.65 10.92
C VAL A 254 -8.48 -2.52 9.91
N HIS A 255 -8.03 -3.76 9.77
CA HIS A 255 -8.62 -4.77 8.90
C HIS A 255 -8.82 -6.07 9.67
N ARG A 256 -9.88 -6.80 9.36
CA ARG A 256 -10.12 -8.13 9.90
C ARG A 256 -9.94 -9.14 8.79
N ASP A 257 -8.90 -9.95 8.89
CA ASP A 257 -8.66 -11.06 7.96
C ASP A 257 -9.82 -12.07 8.09
N PRO A 258 -10.58 -12.33 7.02
CA PRO A 258 -11.74 -13.21 7.07
C PRO A 258 -11.38 -14.69 7.24
N GLU A 259 -10.20 -15.15 6.80
CA GLU A 259 -9.82 -16.57 6.86
C GLU A 259 -9.11 -16.92 8.17
N THR A 260 -8.18 -16.08 8.63
CA THR A 260 -7.48 -16.31 9.91
C THR A 260 -8.28 -15.81 11.11
N GLY A 261 -9.18 -14.85 10.89
CA GLY A 261 -9.92 -14.16 11.96
C GLY A 261 -9.06 -13.15 12.73
N LEU A 262 -7.83 -12.90 12.29
CA LEU A 262 -6.96 -11.91 12.91
C LEU A 262 -7.43 -10.49 12.62
N TRP A 263 -7.34 -9.66 13.64
CA TRP A 263 -7.43 -8.22 13.53
C TRP A 263 -6.03 -7.67 13.29
N LEU A 264 -5.88 -6.89 12.23
CA LEU A 264 -4.63 -6.25 11.80
C LEU A 264 -4.80 -4.75 12.02
N MET A 265 -3.84 -4.14 12.69
CA MET A 265 -3.81 -2.70 12.95
C MET A 265 -2.50 -2.13 12.43
N VAL A 266 -2.59 -1.24 11.46
CA VAL A 266 -1.45 -0.48 10.93
C VAL A 266 -1.58 0.97 11.37
N TYR A 267 -0.49 1.54 11.87
CA TYR A 267 -0.41 2.95 12.26
C TYR A 267 1.03 3.46 12.24
N LEU A 268 1.19 4.79 12.20
CA LEU A 268 2.47 5.46 12.35
C LEU A 268 2.81 5.65 13.83
N ASN A 269 3.97 5.14 14.27
CA ASN A 269 4.38 5.14 15.67
C ASN A 269 5.27 6.34 16.08
N GLU A 270 5.76 6.35 17.31
CA GLU A 270 6.66 7.38 17.85
C GLU A 270 7.99 7.53 17.10
N ASP A 271 8.45 6.47 16.43
CA ASP A 271 9.69 6.45 15.63
C ASP A 271 9.46 6.94 14.20
N ILE A 272 8.22 7.32 13.86
CA ILE A 272 7.77 7.67 12.50
C ILE A 272 7.88 6.46 11.55
N ASP A 273 7.78 5.24 12.09
CA ASP A 273 7.69 4.01 11.31
C ASP A 273 6.22 3.55 11.23
N LEU A 274 5.84 2.93 10.10
CA LEU A 274 4.58 2.18 10.05
C LEU A 274 4.78 0.85 10.76
N VAL A 275 3.89 0.55 11.69
CA VAL A 275 3.94 -0.71 12.45
C VAL A 275 2.65 -1.50 12.29
N LEU A 276 2.78 -2.83 12.32
CA LEU A 276 1.68 -3.77 12.40
C LEU A 276 1.54 -4.30 13.83
N ARG A 277 0.32 -4.25 14.37
CA ARG A 277 -0.09 -5.06 15.52
C ARG A 277 -1.19 -6.02 15.10
N THR A 278 -1.24 -7.19 15.75
CA THR A 278 -2.30 -8.17 15.51
C THR A 278 -3.03 -8.54 16.80
N ALA A 279 -4.28 -8.98 16.68
CA ALA A 279 -5.09 -9.49 17.78
C ALA A 279 -6.11 -10.52 17.29
N THR A 280 -6.66 -11.31 18.20
CA THR A 280 -7.75 -12.26 17.90
C THR A 280 -9.13 -11.68 18.14
N THR A 281 -9.22 -10.51 18.79
CA THR A 281 -10.46 -9.76 19.04
C THR A 281 -10.16 -8.26 18.90
N PRO A 282 -11.16 -7.41 18.62
CA PRO A 282 -10.92 -5.96 18.48
C PRO A 282 -10.43 -5.32 19.78
N THR A 283 -10.76 -5.91 20.94
CA THR A 283 -10.34 -5.48 22.28
C THR A 283 -8.94 -5.97 22.67
N GLY A 284 -8.28 -6.76 21.82
CA GLY A 284 -6.97 -7.34 22.11
C GLY A 284 -7.00 -8.69 22.85
N PRO A 285 -5.93 -9.07 23.58
CA PRO A 285 -4.68 -8.32 23.68
C PRO A 285 -4.01 -8.17 22.31
N TRP A 286 -3.54 -6.96 22.01
CA TRP A 286 -2.78 -6.66 20.80
C TRP A 286 -1.31 -7.05 21.00
N THR A 287 -0.66 -7.56 19.96
CA THR A 287 0.79 -7.86 20.00
C THR A 287 1.60 -6.59 20.21
N GLU A 288 2.87 -6.75 20.55
CA GLU A 288 3.88 -5.70 20.38
C GLU A 288 3.95 -5.26 18.90
N PRO A 289 4.37 -4.00 18.63
CA PRO A 289 4.41 -3.48 17.27
C PRO A 289 5.54 -4.14 16.48
N GLN A 290 5.26 -4.46 15.22
CA GLN A 290 6.22 -5.01 14.26
C GLN A 290 6.47 -3.96 13.17
N VAL A 291 7.73 -3.65 12.87
CA VAL A 291 8.06 -2.65 11.83
C VAL A 291 7.63 -3.16 10.45
N LEU A 292 6.61 -2.53 9.90
CA LEU A 292 6.07 -2.81 8.57
C LEU A 292 6.86 -2.05 7.51
N ALA A 293 7.02 -0.74 7.70
CA ALA A 293 7.85 0.13 6.87
C ALA A 293 8.59 1.14 7.76
N SER A 294 9.90 1.27 7.55
CA SER A 294 10.78 2.15 8.31
C SER A 294 10.98 3.47 7.58
N SER A 295 10.92 4.58 8.31
CA SER A 295 11.20 5.92 7.77
C SER A 295 12.66 6.11 7.34
N ALA A 296 13.57 5.20 7.70
CA ALA A 296 14.92 5.16 7.15
C ALA A 296 14.98 4.54 5.74
N ASP A 297 14.03 3.68 5.38
CA ASP A 297 13.90 3.15 4.01
C ASP A 297 12.93 3.99 3.16
N TYR A 298 12.00 4.70 3.79
CA TYR A 298 11.04 5.57 3.11
C TYR A 298 10.92 6.92 3.87
N PRO A 299 11.88 7.85 3.70
CA PRO A 299 11.88 9.12 4.42
C PRO A 299 10.63 9.95 4.20
N GLY A 300 9.99 10.32 5.31
CA GLY A 300 8.73 11.06 5.29
C GLY A 300 7.52 10.20 4.93
N LEU A 301 7.60 8.88 5.10
CA LEU A 301 6.44 8.00 5.05
C LEU A 301 5.40 8.42 6.10
N TYR A 302 4.13 8.18 5.78
CA TYR A 302 3.01 8.27 6.70
C TYR A 302 1.76 7.62 6.09
N GLY A 303 0.64 7.59 6.81
CA GLY A 303 -0.52 6.80 6.40
C GLY A 303 -0.35 5.31 6.73
N GLY A 304 -0.59 4.42 5.77
CA GLY A 304 -0.62 2.98 6.01
C GLY A 304 -2.03 2.39 5.99
N TYR A 305 -2.85 2.82 5.05
CA TYR A 305 -4.26 2.42 4.96
C TYR A 305 -4.39 1.07 4.26
N ILE A 306 -4.91 0.07 4.96
CA ILE A 306 -5.00 -1.31 4.48
C ILE A 306 -6.01 -1.39 3.34
N HIS A 307 -5.62 -2.01 2.23
CA HIS A 307 -6.51 -2.30 1.13
C HIS A 307 -7.51 -3.41 1.55
N PRO A 308 -8.83 -3.20 1.41
CA PRO A 308 -9.86 -4.09 1.96
C PRO A 308 -9.89 -5.48 1.34
N ARG A 309 -9.29 -5.65 0.14
CA ARG A 309 -9.17 -6.93 -0.57
C ARG A 309 -7.80 -7.61 -0.40
N SER A 310 -7.03 -7.23 0.60
CA SER A 310 -5.82 -7.96 0.96
C SER A 310 -6.18 -9.42 1.27
N ALA A 311 -5.54 -10.36 0.58
CA ALA A 311 -5.75 -11.79 0.84
C ALA A 311 -5.15 -12.18 2.19
N SER A 312 -5.63 -13.27 2.78
CA SER A 312 -5.11 -13.77 4.05
C SER A 312 -3.63 -14.13 3.95
N GLY A 313 -2.83 -13.61 4.89
CA GLY A 313 -1.36 -13.70 4.88
C GLY A 313 -0.65 -12.69 3.96
N GLU A 314 -1.40 -11.84 3.25
CA GLU A 314 -0.89 -10.70 2.49
C GLU A 314 -1.47 -9.39 3.04
N LEU A 315 -0.69 -8.31 2.94
CA LEU A 315 -1.09 -6.99 3.38
C LEU A 315 -0.75 -6.00 2.28
N TYR A 316 -1.75 -5.60 1.49
CA TYR A 316 -1.66 -4.47 0.58
C TYR A 316 -2.13 -3.21 1.28
N PHE A 317 -1.42 -2.11 1.12
CA PHE A 317 -1.79 -0.86 1.78
C PHE A 317 -1.28 0.37 1.03
N GLY A 318 -2.01 1.48 1.16
CA GLY A 318 -1.60 2.79 0.67
C GLY A 318 -0.66 3.46 1.67
N MET A 319 0.54 3.80 1.22
CA MET A 319 1.54 4.55 1.99
C MET A 319 1.81 5.88 1.29
N THR A 320 1.73 6.98 2.03
CA THR A 320 2.07 8.30 1.48
C THR A 320 3.52 8.61 1.76
N LEU A 321 4.20 9.25 0.80
CA LEU A 321 5.51 9.87 0.99
C LEU A 321 5.35 11.39 0.97
N TRP A 322 5.79 12.06 2.04
CA TRP A 322 5.65 13.52 2.16
C TRP A 322 6.35 14.28 1.04
N GLY A 323 7.59 13.91 0.73
CA GLY A 323 8.40 14.69 -0.20
C GLY A 323 7.81 14.72 -1.61
N GLY A 324 7.46 13.55 -2.18
CA GLY A 324 6.74 13.47 -3.46
C GLY A 324 5.27 13.84 -3.38
N TYR A 325 4.74 13.96 -2.15
CA TYR A 325 3.33 14.13 -1.83
C TYR A 325 2.44 13.23 -2.70
N ASN A 326 2.75 11.93 -2.66
CA ASN A 326 2.14 10.91 -3.50
C ASN A 326 1.86 9.64 -2.71
N VAL A 327 0.89 8.84 -3.16
CA VAL A 327 0.50 7.58 -2.53
C VAL A 327 0.99 6.40 -3.34
N ALA A 328 1.68 5.48 -2.67
CA ALA A 328 2.16 4.23 -3.23
C ALA A 328 1.39 3.03 -2.66
N LEU A 329 1.12 2.04 -3.52
CA LEU A 329 0.65 0.73 -3.11
C LEU A 329 1.86 -0.08 -2.66
N MET A 330 1.84 -0.46 -1.40
CA MET A 330 2.86 -1.28 -0.76
C MET A 330 2.30 -2.67 -0.47
N ARG A 331 3.18 -3.66 -0.38
CA ARG A 331 2.83 -5.05 -0.04
C ARG A 331 3.75 -5.58 1.05
N ALA A 332 3.18 -6.27 2.02
CA ALA A 332 3.90 -7.12 2.97
C ALA A 332 3.19 -8.46 3.14
N GLU A 333 3.81 -9.37 3.89
CA GLU A 333 3.25 -10.69 4.19
C GLU A 333 3.33 -10.97 5.69
N TYR A 334 2.34 -11.69 6.20
CA TYR A 334 2.32 -12.19 7.58
C TYR A 334 1.97 -13.68 7.63
N ASP A 335 2.35 -14.36 8.70
CA ASP A 335 2.04 -15.77 8.91
C ASP A 335 0.71 -15.97 9.67
N ALA A 336 0.33 -17.22 9.90
CA ALA A 336 -0.92 -17.56 10.58
C ALA A 336 -0.99 -17.07 12.04
N ASP A 337 0.15 -16.72 12.65
CA ASP A 337 0.24 -16.15 14.00
C ASP A 337 0.28 -14.61 13.96
N GLY A 338 0.13 -14.01 12.78
CA GLY A 338 0.14 -12.56 12.58
C GLY A 338 1.53 -11.94 12.72
N GLN A 339 2.60 -12.71 12.54
CA GLN A 339 3.96 -12.18 12.49
C GLN A 339 4.32 -11.81 11.06
N LEU A 340 4.96 -10.65 10.86
CA LEU A 340 5.52 -10.27 9.56
C LEU A 340 6.56 -11.31 9.15
N VAL A 341 6.43 -11.83 7.94
CA VAL A 341 7.30 -12.87 7.39
C VAL A 341 7.71 -12.52 5.97
N ARG A 342 8.76 -13.21 5.48
CA ARG A 342 9.27 -13.09 4.10
C ARG A 342 9.72 -11.65 3.78
N PRO A 343 10.68 -11.10 4.55
CA PRO A 343 11.20 -9.77 4.28
C PRO A 343 11.89 -9.75 2.92
N ASN A 344 11.98 -8.55 2.34
CA ASN A 344 12.92 -8.30 1.27
C ASN A 344 14.33 -8.70 1.73
N LEU A 345 14.96 -9.63 1.03
CA LEU A 345 16.28 -10.15 1.42
C LEU A 345 17.41 -9.14 1.16
N LEU A 346 17.14 -8.10 0.37
CA LEU A 346 18.09 -7.03 0.10
C LEU A 346 18.15 -6.07 1.29
N ALA A 347 19.37 -5.76 1.72
CA ALA A 347 19.62 -4.62 2.60
C ALA A 347 19.64 -3.32 1.79
N ASP A 348 19.10 -2.26 2.37
CA ASP A 348 18.97 -0.92 1.75
C ASP A 348 18.37 -1.00 0.33
N PRO A 349 17.16 -1.58 0.17
CA PRO A 349 16.56 -1.81 -1.14
C PRO A 349 16.13 -0.54 -1.89
N SER A 350 15.83 0.53 -1.14
CA SER A 350 15.47 1.87 -1.64
C SER A 350 16.67 2.83 -1.71
N PHE A 351 17.87 2.40 -1.31
CA PHE A 351 19.09 3.22 -1.31
C PHE A 351 19.06 4.46 -0.39
N GLU A 352 18.03 4.62 0.43
CA GLU A 352 17.84 5.75 1.36
C GLU A 352 18.86 5.75 2.51
N ARG A 353 19.37 4.58 2.90
CA ARG A 353 20.30 4.48 4.03
C ARG A 353 21.74 4.78 3.63
N SER A 354 22.07 4.64 2.35
CA SER A 354 23.41 4.89 1.82
C SER A 354 23.47 6.20 1.03
N THR A 355 24.62 6.88 1.04
CA THR A 355 24.88 8.05 0.18
C THR A 355 25.98 7.80 -0.86
N GLU A 356 26.57 6.61 -0.84
CA GLU A 356 27.57 6.16 -1.81
C GLU A 356 27.50 4.63 -1.98
N LEU A 357 27.87 4.15 -3.17
CA LEU A 357 28.01 2.71 -3.43
C LEU A 357 29.41 2.22 -3.06
N GLY A 358 29.54 0.92 -2.75
CA GLY A 358 30.83 0.26 -2.50
C GLY A 358 31.31 0.28 -1.04
N GLN A 359 30.69 1.08 -0.17
CA GLN A 359 30.98 1.09 1.27
C GLN A 359 29.90 0.38 2.13
N GLY A 360 28.76 0.03 1.53
CA GLY A 360 27.62 -0.63 2.19
C GLY A 360 27.29 -2.01 1.60
N ALA A 361 26.02 -2.40 1.69
CA ALA A 361 25.54 -3.69 1.17
C ALA A 361 25.69 -3.80 -0.36
N TRP A 362 25.46 -2.69 -1.06
CA TRP A 362 25.61 -2.57 -2.51
C TRP A 362 27.05 -2.25 -2.91
N GLN A 363 27.65 -3.14 -3.68
CA GLN A 363 28.99 -3.04 -4.25
C GLN A 363 28.91 -2.48 -5.67
N LEU A 364 29.89 -1.67 -6.07
CA LEU A 364 29.97 -1.07 -7.41
C LEU A 364 31.20 -1.57 -8.16
N THR A 365 31.00 -1.96 -9.42
CA THR A 365 32.05 -2.13 -10.43
C THR A 365 31.78 -1.16 -11.58
N GLY A 366 32.82 -0.47 -12.07
CA GLY A 366 32.67 0.56 -13.11
C GLY A 366 32.31 1.93 -12.53
N THR A 367 31.55 2.72 -13.29
CA THR A 367 31.18 4.11 -12.95
C THR A 367 29.71 4.19 -12.54
N GLY A 368 29.47 4.65 -11.30
CA GLY A 368 28.14 4.78 -10.71
C GLY A 368 28.18 5.48 -9.35
N GLY A 369 27.02 5.64 -8.73
CA GLY A 369 26.87 6.27 -7.42
C GLY A 369 25.42 6.28 -6.94
N ILE A 370 25.16 7.07 -5.90
CA ILE A 370 23.80 7.37 -5.40
C ILE A 370 23.51 8.84 -5.70
N ASP A 371 22.33 9.12 -6.25
CA ASP A 371 21.76 10.47 -6.29
C ASP A 371 20.85 10.63 -5.07
N VAL A 372 20.81 11.83 -4.51
CA VAL A 372 20.09 12.16 -3.25
C VAL A 372 19.01 13.24 -3.46
N ALA A 373 18.64 13.45 -4.71
CA ALA A 373 17.61 14.39 -5.13
C ALA A 373 16.25 13.69 -5.26
N ILE A 374 15.21 14.28 -4.69
CA ILE A 374 13.87 13.69 -4.63
C ILE A 374 13.25 13.46 -6.01
N GLU A 375 13.45 14.39 -6.93
CA GLU A 375 13.00 14.30 -8.31
C GLU A 375 13.72 13.20 -9.11
N ALA A 376 14.82 12.66 -8.56
CA ALA A 376 15.61 11.63 -9.20
C ALA A 376 15.14 10.22 -8.82
N ALA A 377 14.51 10.02 -7.65
CA ALA A 377 14.12 8.71 -7.11
C ALA A 377 12.81 8.18 -7.74
N LYS A 378 12.52 6.88 -7.54
CA LYS A 378 11.18 6.32 -7.81
C LYS A 378 10.28 6.52 -6.60
N LEU A 379 10.78 6.24 -5.40
CA LEU A 379 10.08 6.49 -4.15
C LEU A 379 11.10 6.90 -3.09
N GLY A 380 10.85 7.99 -2.37
CA GLY A 380 11.82 8.55 -1.43
C GLY A 380 12.69 9.62 -2.07
N ALA A 381 13.94 9.74 -1.64
CA ALA A 381 14.89 10.79 -2.02
C ALA A 381 16.17 10.27 -2.69
N HIS A 382 16.48 8.98 -2.60
CA HIS A 382 17.72 8.39 -3.08
C HIS A 382 17.47 7.37 -4.20
N GLN A 383 18.46 7.18 -5.06
CA GLN A 383 18.47 6.13 -6.09
C GLN A 383 19.90 5.87 -6.57
N PHE A 384 20.19 4.67 -7.08
CA PHE A 384 21.51 4.40 -7.66
C PHE A 384 21.55 4.73 -9.16
N TRP A 385 22.67 5.28 -9.61
CA TRP A 385 22.92 5.49 -11.03
C TRP A 385 24.18 4.79 -11.51
N LEU A 386 24.15 4.32 -12.76
CA LEU A 386 25.28 3.81 -13.54
C LEU A 386 25.40 4.65 -14.81
N ARG A 387 26.57 5.22 -15.11
CA ARG A 387 26.75 6.09 -16.28
C ARG A 387 28.18 6.09 -16.77
N ASP A 388 28.36 5.84 -18.06
CA ASP A 388 29.64 6.01 -18.73
C ASP A 388 29.42 6.15 -20.25
N THR A 389 30.52 6.30 -20.99
CA THR A 389 30.58 6.26 -22.45
C THR A 389 31.18 4.97 -22.98
N GLN A 390 32.00 4.25 -22.20
CA GLN A 390 32.67 3.01 -22.62
C GLN A 390 32.74 1.98 -21.49
N GLY A 391 32.68 0.70 -21.84
CA GLY A 391 32.89 -0.41 -20.90
C GLY A 391 31.59 -0.92 -20.31
N SER A 392 31.58 -1.22 -19.01
CA SER A 392 30.40 -1.71 -18.29
C SER A 392 30.41 -1.23 -16.85
N ALA A 393 29.22 -1.11 -16.27
CA ALA A 393 29.06 -0.87 -14.84
C ALA A 393 28.04 -1.85 -14.26
N GLU A 394 28.21 -2.18 -12.98
CA GLU A 394 27.37 -3.11 -12.24
C GLU A 394 27.24 -2.65 -10.79
N VAL A 395 26.02 -2.63 -10.26
CA VAL A 395 25.75 -2.57 -8.82
C VAL A 395 25.27 -3.95 -8.37
N ALA A 396 25.82 -4.48 -7.27
CA ALA A 396 25.53 -5.84 -6.84
C ALA A 396 25.52 -6.00 -5.32
N GLN A 397 24.67 -6.89 -4.82
CA GLN A 397 24.58 -7.27 -3.42
C GLN A 397 24.53 -8.80 -3.30
N THR A 398 25.25 -9.37 -2.32
CA THR A 398 25.15 -10.81 -2.03
C THR A 398 24.24 -11.04 -0.84
N VAL A 399 23.23 -11.89 -1.02
CA VAL A 399 22.23 -12.21 0.00
C VAL A 399 22.17 -13.72 0.25
N ALA A 400 21.86 -14.09 1.49
CA ALA A 400 21.62 -15.48 1.85
C ALA A 400 20.23 -15.91 1.36
N VAL A 401 20.13 -17.12 0.81
CA VAL A 401 18.88 -17.71 0.34
C VAL A 401 18.72 -19.14 0.85
N ARG A 402 17.48 -19.64 0.87
CA ARG A 402 17.20 -21.05 1.12
C ARG A 402 17.41 -21.83 -0.18
N PRO A 403 18.09 -23.00 -0.15
CA PRO A 403 18.14 -23.89 -1.31
C PRO A 403 16.74 -24.33 -1.77
N HIS A 404 16.58 -24.59 -3.06
CA HIS A 404 15.35 -25.04 -3.73
C HIS A 404 14.13 -24.17 -3.41
N THR A 405 14.35 -22.87 -3.36
CA THR A 405 13.32 -21.90 -3.03
C THR A 405 13.23 -20.92 -4.19
N THR A 406 12.01 -20.69 -4.66
CA THR A 406 11.76 -19.72 -5.73
C THR A 406 11.67 -18.32 -5.14
N TYR A 407 12.42 -17.40 -5.71
CA TYR A 407 12.42 -15.98 -5.36
C TYR A 407 11.98 -15.15 -6.58
N ARG A 408 11.28 -14.05 -6.31
CA ARG A 408 10.99 -13.00 -7.29
C ARG A 408 11.96 -11.86 -7.04
N LEU A 409 12.71 -11.51 -8.09
CA LEU A 409 13.51 -10.31 -8.14
C LEU A 409 12.70 -9.21 -8.84
N THR A 410 12.63 -8.04 -8.25
CA THR A 410 12.13 -6.81 -8.89
C THR A 410 13.14 -5.68 -8.70
N CYS A 411 13.18 -4.74 -9.63
CA CYS A 411 13.74 -3.42 -9.39
C CYS A 411 13.09 -2.39 -10.30
N TRP A 412 12.88 -1.18 -9.81
CA TRP A 412 12.43 -0.08 -10.65
C TRP A 412 13.63 0.51 -11.35
N LEU A 413 13.59 0.54 -12.68
CA LEU A 413 14.70 1.00 -13.52
C LEU A 413 14.20 2.02 -14.54
N ARG A 414 15.08 2.97 -14.89
CA ARG A 414 14.89 3.87 -16.03
C ARG A 414 16.22 4.15 -16.72
N THR A 415 16.17 4.53 -17.98
CA THR A 415 17.39 4.73 -18.79
C THR A 415 17.34 6.03 -19.57
N GLY A 416 18.51 6.51 -19.99
CA GLY A 416 18.57 7.56 -21.00
C GLY A 416 19.97 7.76 -21.57
N GLY A 417 20.08 8.74 -22.45
CA GLY A 417 21.25 8.88 -23.32
C GLY A 417 21.17 7.94 -24.52
N ALA A 418 22.30 7.34 -24.90
CA ALA A 418 22.37 6.39 -26.00
C ALA A 418 21.73 5.03 -25.66
N SER A 419 21.24 4.34 -26.69
CA SER A 419 20.70 2.99 -26.57
C SER A 419 21.82 1.98 -26.26
N GLY A 420 21.51 0.97 -25.46
CA GLY A 420 22.47 -0.03 -24.99
C GLY A 420 21.78 -1.17 -24.24
N THR A 421 22.52 -2.22 -23.90
CA THR A 421 21.97 -3.37 -23.15
C THR A 421 22.23 -3.22 -21.67
N GLY A 422 21.23 -3.58 -20.86
CA GLY A 422 21.36 -3.78 -19.43
C GLY A 422 20.64 -5.04 -18.98
N GLU A 423 20.96 -5.47 -17.76
CA GLU A 423 20.47 -6.73 -17.21
C GLU A 423 20.17 -6.56 -15.70
N LEU A 424 18.97 -6.97 -15.29
CA LEU A 424 18.63 -7.24 -13.88
C LEU A 424 18.74 -8.74 -13.66
N GLY A 425 19.55 -9.17 -12.71
CA GLY A 425 19.85 -10.60 -12.58
C GLY A 425 20.22 -11.09 -11.20
N THR A 426 20.30 -12.41 -11.12
CA THR A 426 20.86 -13.13 -9.98
C THR A 426 21.83 -14.19 -10.49
N ARG A 427 22.93 -14.38 -9.76
CA ARG A 427 23.88 -15.47 -10.01
C ARG A 427 24.35 -16.09 -8.69
N PRO A 428 24.72 -17.37 -8.63
CA PRO A 428 25.28 -17.98 -7.42
C PRO A 428 26.54 -17.20 -6.98
N ALA A 429 26.60 -16.77 -5.73
CA ALA A 429 27.79 -16.06 -5.23
C ALA A 429 29.03 -16.98 -5.21
N SER A 430 28.81 -18.29 -5.12
CA SER A 430 29.82 -19.33 -5.36
C SER A 430 29.15 -20.63 -5.83
N GLY A 431 29.90 -21.50 -6.52
CA GLY A 431 29.42 -22.80 -6.94
C GLY A 431 28.45 -22.76 -8.12
N SER A 432 27.43 -23.61 -8.09
CA SER A 432 26.37 -23.71 -9.10
C SER A 432 25.01 -23.55 -8.43
N GLY A 433 24.05 -22.95 -9.12
CA GLY A 433 22.70 -22.71 -8.59
C GLY A 433 21.84 -22.02 -9.62
N GLY A 434 20.72 -21.45 -9.17
CA GLY A 434 19.84 -20.63 -10.00
C GLY A 434 20.52 -19.40 -10.56
N GLU A 435 20.27 -19.13 -11.84
CA GLU A 435 20.64 -17.89 -12.51
C GLU A 435 19.40 -17.27 -13.14
N LEU A 436 19.37 -15.94 -13.13
CA LEU A 436 18.34 -15.12 -13.77
C LEU A 436 19.05 -13.96 -14.46
N ALA A 437 18.66 -13.69 -15.70
CA ALA A 437 19.10 -12.57 -16.51
C ALA A 437 17.89 -11.97 -17.22
N VAL A 438 17.38 -10.85 -16.71
CA VAL A 438 16.28 -10.10 -17.33
C VAL A 438 16.88 -8.92 -18.09
N GLU A 439 16.98 -9.08 -19.41
CA GLU A 439 17.51 -8.06 -20.30
C GLU A 439 16.55 -6.87 -20.43
N PHE A 440 17.11 -5.66 -20.44
CA PHE A 440 16.42 -4.43 -20.79
C PHE A 440 17.30 -3.59 -21.72
N THR A 441 16.67 -2.74 -22.53
CA THR A 441 17.38 -1.77 -23.38
C THR A 441 17.01 -0.35 -22.98
N ASP A 442 15.95 0.20 -23.54
CA ASP A 442 15.55 1.59 -23.30
C ASP A 442 14.23 1.60 -22.55
N LEU A 443 14.29 2.04 -21.30
CA LEU A 443 13.17 2.21 -20.38
C LEU A 443 12.89 3.71 -20.26
N ASP A 444 11.81 4.15 -20.91
CA ASP A 444 11.29 5.51 -20.79
C ASP A 444 10.43 5.62 -19.54
N GLY A 445 10.70 6.63 -18.71
CA GLY A 445 10.18 6.70 -17.35
C GLY A 445 10.62 5.52 -16.47
N TRP A 446 10.10 5.50 -15.24
CA TRP A 446 10.34 4.39 -14.31
C TRP A 446 9.53 3.17 -14.68
N GLN A 447 10.19 2.02 -14.84
CA GLN A 447 9.54 0.75 -15.14
C GLN A 447 10.05 -0.34 -14.21
N GLN A 448 9.15 -1.17 -13.71
CA GLN A 448 9.54 -2.31 -12.90
C GLN A 448 10.04 -3.44 -13.81
N VAL A 449 11.30 -3.82 -13.64
CA VAL A 449 11.88 -5.01 -14.27
C VAL A 449 11.80 -6.16 -13.27
N SER A 450 11.31 -7.33 -13.69
CA SER A 450 11.09 -8.47 -12.79
C SER A 450 11.41 -9.82 -13.45
N GLY A 451 11.84 -10.78 -12.62
CA GLY A 451 11.95 -12.18 -12.99
C GLY A 451 11.92 -13.10 -11.76
N THR A 452 11.83 -14.41 -11.98
CA THR A 452 11.87 -15.41 -10.90
C THR A 452 13.05 -16.34 -11.05
N VAL A 453 13.69 -16.69 -9.93
CA VAL A 453 14.81 -17.62 -9.86
C VAL A 453 14.54 -18.69 -8.80
N ASP A 454 14.76 -19.96 -9.13
CA ASP A 454 14.89 -21.02 -8.12
C ASP A 454 16.36 -21.06 -7.69
N SER A 455 16.63 -20.90 -6.40
CA SER A 455 18.00 -20.87 -5.87
C SER A 455 18.82 -22.13 -6.22
N GLY A 456 18.17 -23.26 -6.53
CA GLY A 456 18.85 -24.53 -6.71
C GLY A 456 19.56 -24.94 -5.42
N ASP A 457 20.77 -25.49 -5.52
CA ASP A 457 21.53 -25.93 -4.34
C ASP A 457 22.25 -24.79 -3.61
N THR A 458 22.20 -23.54 -4.12
CA THR A 458 22.94 -22.43 -3.50
C THR A 458 22.27 -21.94 -2.23
N GLU A 459 23.10 -21.56 -1.25
CA GLU A 459 22.67 -20.86 -0.03
C GLU A 459 22.89 -19.33 -0.14
N SER A 460 23.39 -18.86 -1.28
CA SER A 460 23.62 -17.43 -1.54
C SER A 460 23.50 -17.05 -3.00
N LEU A 461 22.84 -15.91 -3.26
CA LEU A 461 22.74 -15.29 -4.57
C LEU A 461 23.39 -13.91 -4.54
N GLN A 462 24.12 -13.56 -5.60
CA GLN A 462 24.47 -12.19 -5.91
C GLN A 462 23.39 -11.63 -6.83
N VAL A 463 22.63 -10.65 -6.32
CA VAL A 463 21.68 -9.84 -7.08
C VAL A 463 22.45 -8.69 -7.72
N TYR A 464 22.17 -8.37 -8.98
CA TYR A 464 22.85 -7.29 -9.68
C TYR A 464 21.95 -6.56 -10.69
N VAL A 465 22.30 -5.29 -10.93
CA VAL A 465 21.90 -4.53 -12.11
C VAL A 465 23.17 -4.13 -12.85
N SER A 466 23.23 -4.41 -14.14
CA SER A 466 24.39 -4.10 -14.98
C SER A 466 23.99 -3.42 -16.29
N THR A 467 24.93 -2.69 -16.89
CA THR A 467 24.76 -2.09 -18.22
C THR A 467 26.10 -2.02 -18.94
N SER A 468 26.06 -2.06 -20.28
CA SER A 468 27.22 -1.83 -21.15
C SER A 468 27.14 -0.46 -21.84
N PHE A 469 28.30 0.06 -22.24
CA PHE A 469 28.46 1.37 -22.90
C PHE A 469 29.35 1.24 -24.14
N ASP A 470 28.88 1.71 -25.30
CA ASP A 470 29.55 1.54 -26.61
C ASP A 470 29.82 2.87 -27.36
N GLY A 471 30.59 3.75 -26.73
CA GLY A 471 31.14 4.96 -27.35
C GLY A 471 30.26 6.21 -27.28
N GLU A 472 29.08 6.13 -26.68
CA GLU A 472 28.16 7.26 -26.46
C GLU A 472 27.68 7.29 -25.00
N ASP A 473 27.34 8.47 -24.50
CA ASP A 473 26.90 8.67 -23.11
C ASP A 473 25.54 8.00 -22.86
N ARG A 474 25.51 7.05 -21.93
CA ARG A 474 24.31 6.34 -21.50
C ARG A 474 24.28 6.24 -19.99
N TRP A 475 23.08 6.28 -19.43
CA TRP A 475 22.86 6.09 -18.00
C TRP A 475 21.69 5.16 -17.71
N VAL A 476 21.78 4.47 -16.57
CA VAL A 476 20.73 3.65 -15.96
C VAL A 476 20.56 4.12 -14.53
N HIS A 477 19.35 4.45 -14.13
CA HIS A 477 18.97 4.72 -12.75
C HIS A 477 18.14 3.55 -12.23
N GLY A 478 18.27 3.24 -10.94
CA GLY A 478 17.50 2.19 -10.32
C GLY A 478 17.20 2.45 -8.85
N ASP A 479 16.08 1.89 -8.40
CA ASP A 479 15.51 2.13 -7.09
C ASP A 479 14.54 1.01 -6.68
N ASP A 480 14.18 0.94 -5.40
CA ASP A 480 13.22 0.00 -4.81
C ASP A 480 13.36 -1.44 -5.34
N CYS A 481 14.58 -1.98 -5.25
CA CYS A 481 14.82 -3.36 -5.63
C CYS A 481 14.26 -4.32 -4.55
N SER A 482 13.76 -5.49 -4.94
CA SER A 482 13.37 -6.52 -3.98
C SER A 482 13.77 -7.93 -4.40
N LEU A 483 14.13 -8.77 -3.42
CA LEU A 483 14.23 -10.22 -3.60
C LEU A 483 13.38 -10.89 -2.54
N VAL A 484 12.19 -11.34 -2.91
CA VAL A 484 11.19 -11.91 -2.01
C VAL A 484 10.88 -13.34 -2.40
N GLU A 485 10.66 -14.21 -1.42
CA GLU A 485 10.27 -15.59 -1.68
C GLU A 485 8.87 -15.69 -2.28
N VAL A 486 8.71 -16.50 -3.34
CA VAL A 486 7.41 -16.76 -3.96
C VAL A 486 6.76 -17.94 -3.24
N THR A 487 5.50 -17.78 -2.84
CA THR A 487 4.71 -18.90 -2.34
C THR A 487 4.46 -19.93 -3.42
N GLY A 488 4.73 -21.20 -3.09
CA GLY A 488 4.28 -22.32 -3.91
C GLY A 488 2.76 -22.38 -3.91
N GLY A 489 2.12 -21.77 -4.92
CA GLY A 489 0.78 -22.17 -5.33
C GLY A 489 0.81 -23.67 -5.58
N GLY A 490 -0.04 -24.42 -4.87
CA GLY A 490 -0.08 -25.87 -4.95
C GLY A 490 0.00 -26.35 -6.40
N ALA A 491 0.92 -27.28 -6.65
CA ALA A 491 1.03 -27.98 -7.91
C ALA A 491 -0.36 -28.46 -8.35
N ALA A 492 -0.90 -27.85 -9.41
CA ALA A 492 -1.96 -28.46 -10.19
C ALA A 492 -1.49 -29.85 -10.61
N GLY A 493 -2.24 -30.87 -10.21
CA GLY A 493 -1.82 -32.28 -10.20
C GLY A 493 -1.11 -32.74 -11.47
N GLY A 494 0.19 -32.99 -11.34
CA GLY A 494 0.94 -33.87 -12.22
C GLY A 494 0.47 -35.31 -12.02
N GLY A 495 -0.60 -35.69 -12.73
CA GLY A 495 -0.98 -37.08 -12.90
C GLY A 495 0.18 -37.85 -13.55
N THR A 496 0.76 -38.76 -12.79
CA THR A 496 1.80 -39.69 -13.20
C THR A 496 1.35 -40.53 -14.41
N GLU A 497 1.86 -40.25 -15.61
CA GLU A 497 1.92 -41.26 -16.66
C GLU A 497 3.18 -42.13 -16.44
N SER A 498 2.96 -43.24 -15.74
CA SER A 498 3.91 -44.35 -15.73
C SER A 498 3.76 -45.14 -17.02
N SER A 499 4.84 -45.22 -17.79
CA SER A 499 4.98 -46.08 -18.95
C SER A 499 5.21 -47.51 -18.49
N GLY A 500 4.33 -48.43 -18.91
CA GLY A 500 4.44 -49.84 -18.54
C GLY A 500 3.44 -50.75 -19.23
N LEU A 501 3.80 -51.23 -20.44
CA LEU A 501 3.49 -52.54 -21.04
C LEU A 501 2.14 -53.21 -20.70
N GLY A 502 1.22 -53.22 -21.68
CA GLY A 502 -0.02 -54.02 -21.64
C GLY A 502 -0.44 -54.50 -23.02
N LEU A 503 -0.28 -55.80 -23.24
CA LEU A 503 -0.51 -56.58 -24.44
C LEU A 503 -1.99 -56.55 -24.91
N ALA A 504 -2.19 -56.63 -26.23
CA ALA A 504 -3.48 -56.88 -26.87
C ALA A 504 -4.13 -58.21 -26.40
N VAL A 505 -5.46 -58.29 -26.42
CA VAL A 505 -6.27 -59.40 -27.01
C VAL A 505 -7.77 -59.07 -26.94
N ALA A 506 -8.46 -59.49 -28.00
CA ALA A 506 -9.87 -59.31 -28.32
C ALA A 506 -10.87 -60.11 -27.46
N GLY A 507 -12.14 -59.70 -27.49
CA GLY A 507 -13.30 -60.54 -27.14
C GLY A 507 -14.57 -59.71 -26.98
N GLY A 508 -15.57 -59.93 -27.84
CA GLY A 508 -16.79 -59.12 -27.91
C GLY A 508 -18.06 -59.74 -27.32
N VAL A 509 -19.17 -59.09 -27.72
CA VAL A 509 -20.55 -59.57 -27.92
C VAL A 509 -21.62 -59.25 -26.84
N ALA A 510 -22.57 -58.40 -27.30
CA ALA A 510 -24.04 -58.40 -27.18
C ALA A 510 -24.81 -57.70 -26.03
N GLY A 511 -25.83 -56.93 -26.47
CA GLY A 511 -27.09 -56.60 -25.77
C GLY A 511 -27.43 -55.10 -25.81
N ALA A 512 -27.98 -54.53 -26.89
CA ALA A 512 -29.40 -54.44 -27.31
C ALA A 512 -30.28 -53.39 -26.56
N GLY A 513 -30.87 -52.44 -27.32
CA GLY A 513 -32.05 -51.60 -26.99
C GLY A 513 -31.83 -50.08 -27.14
N LEU A 514 -32.16 -49.42 -28.27
CA LEU A 514 -33.43 -48.69 -28.59
C LEU A 514 -33.85 -47.68 -27.47
N LEU A 515 -34.15 -46.39 -27.65
CA LEU A 515 -34.69 -45.52 -28.72
C LEU A 515 -34.36 -44.04 -28.36
N ALA A 516 -33.87 -43.22 -29.30
CA ALA A 516 -34.58 -42.15 -30.02
C ALA A 516 -35.06 -40.93 -29.19
N GLY A 517 -34.58 -39.73 -29.59
CA GLY A 517 -35.21 -38.46 -29.22
C GLY A 517 -34.25 -37.27 -29.18
N GLY A 518 -33.77 -36.83 -30.34
CA GLY A 518 -33.10 -35.53 -30.47
C GLY A 518 -34.10 -34.42 -30.78
N VAL A 519 -33.84 -33.20 -30.29
CA VAL A 519 -34.08 -31.95 -31.04
C VAL A 519 -32.98 -30.95 -30.68
N LEU A 520 -32.21 -30.63 -31.71
CA LEU A 520 -31.26 -29.52 -31.81
C LEU A 520 -32.05 -28.29 -32.28
N LEU A 521 -31.81 -27.09 -31.71
CA LEU A 521 -32.04 -25.84 -32.44
C LEU A 521 -31.20 -24.69 -31.85
N THR A 522 -30.02 -24.54 -32.45
CA THR A 522 -29.23 -23.31 -32.54
C THR A 522 -30.00 -22.15 -33.17
N ARG A 523 -29.83 -20.91 -32.70
CA ARG A 523 -29.85 -19.74 -33.60
C ARG A 523 -28.92 -18.60 -33.17
N ARG A 524 -28.06 -18.29 -34.14
CA ARG A 524 -27.06 -17.22 -34.33
C ARG A 524 -27.42 -15.79 -33.89
N ARG A 525 -26.35 -15.12 -33.43
CA ARG A 525 -25.98 -13.70 -33.57
C ARG A 525 -26.51 -12.99 -34.83
N ARG A 526 -26.82 -11.70 -34.68
CA ARG A 526 -26.62 -10.67 -35.71
C ARG A 526 -26.05 -9.39 -35.07
N ARG A 527 -25.00 -8.88 -35.70
CA ARG A 527 -24.44 -7.54 -35.53
C ARG A 527 -25.45 -6.48 -36.00
N GLY A 528 -25.43 -5.34 -35.33
CA GLY A 528 -25.82 -4.01 -35.78
C GLY A 528 -24.89 -3.05 -35.08
#